data_AF-A0A4Y2IQG0-F1
#
_entry.id   AF-A0A4Y2IQG0-F1
#
_cell.length_a   1.000
_cell.length_b   1.000
_cell.length_c   1.000
_cell.angle_alpha   90.00
_cell.angle_beta   90.00
_cell.angle_gamma   90.00
#
_symmetry.space_group_name_H-M   'P 1'
#
loop_
_entity.id
_entity.type
_entity.pdbx_description
1 polymer ?
#
loop_
_entity_poly.entity_id
_entity_poly.type
_entity_poly.pdbx_seq_one_letter_code
_entity_poly.pdbx_strand_id
1 'polypeptide(L)'
;MPVVSVQDSERFYLRMLLLRKTGVISFNDLKTIDGTLCETFQETCKVIGLLDGDQHWHDTLLEAAGMPSCLRILFAIICGFGEVENIPELWTQHKQSLSEDFVHRYSEETGPFYALAELNKLLKSYGLNLRKVI
;
A
#
# COMPACT_ATOMS: atom_id res chain seq x y z
N MET A 1 -20.45 -19.45 -7.48
CA MET A 1 -20.01 -18.10 -7.93
C MET A 1 -18.52 -18.14 -8.15
N PRO A 2 -17.98 -17.73 -9.30
CA PRO A 2 -16.53 -17.68 -9.46
C PRO A 2 -15.99 -16.59 -8.53
N VAL A 3 -15.24 -17.01 -7.51
CA VAL A 3 -14.52 -16.11 -6.62
C VAL A 3 -13.36 -15.55 -7.42
N VAL A 4 -13.32 -14.23 -7.60
CA VAL A 4 -12.15 -13.56 -8.15
C VAL A 4 -11.02 -13.73 -7.13
N SER A 5 -9.89 -14.28 -7.55
CA SER A 5 -8.72 -14.40 -6.69
C SER A 5 -8.31 -13.01 -6.21
N VAL A 6 -7.98 -12.87 -4.92
CA VAL A 6 -7.34 -11.67 -4.37
C VAL A 6 -6.01 -11.32 -5.06
N GLN A 7 -5.47 -12.22 -5.87
CA GLN A 7 -4.25 -12.01 -6.65
C GLN A 7 -4.50 -11.40 -8.04
N ASP A 8 -5.75 -11.24 -8.47
CA ASP A 8 -6.11 -10.68 -9.78
C ASP A 8 -6.53 -9.21 -9.64
N SER A 9 -5.54 -8.36 -9.30
CA SER A 9 -5.73 -6.93 -9.06
C SER A 9 -6.30 -6.21 -10.30
N GLU A 10 -5.88 -6.59 -11.50
CA GLU A 10 -6.38 -5.99 -12.74
C GLU A 10 -7.88 -6.22 -12.95
N ARG A 11 -8.44 -7.38 -12.56
CA ARG A 11 -9.90 -7.58 -12.60
C ARG A 11 -10.65 -6.68 -11.62
N PHE A 12 -10.06 -6.36 -10.47
CA PHE A 12 -10.66 -5.42 -9.53
C PHE A 12 -10.74 -4.02 -10.15
N TYR A 13 -9.65 -3.53 -10.74
CA TYR A 13 -9.62 -2.22 -11.41
C TYR A 13 -10.52 -2.18 -12.65
N LEU A 14 -10.58 -3.25 -13.44
CA LEU A 14 -11.54 -3.40 -14.54
C LEU A 14 -12.98 -3.24 -14.04
N ARG A 15 -13.35 -3.91 -12.93
CA ARG A 15 -14.69 -3.80 -12.36
C ARG A 15 -14.97 -2.37 -11.88
N MET A 16 -14.00 -1.69 -11.26
CA MET A 16 -14.14 -0.28 -10.89
C MET A 16 -14.41 0.61 -12.11
N LEU A 17 -13.64 0.45 -13.19
CA LEU A 17 -13.82 1.25 -14.41
C LEU A 17 -15.18 1.01 -15.05
N LEU A 18 -15.64 -0.24 -15.14
CA LEU A 18 -16.95 -0.59 -15.70
C LEU A 18 -18.12 -0.01 -14.88
N LEU A 19 -17.94 0.23 -13.59
CA LEU A 19 -18.94 0.89 -12.74
C LEU A 19 -19.00 2.41 -12.95
N ARG A 20 -17.99 3.01 -13.61
CA ARG A 20 -17.85 4.46 -13.77
C ARG A 20 -17.99 4.94 -15.21
N LYS A 21 -17.47 4.17 -16.18
CA LYS A 21 -17.55 4.48 -17.62
C LYS A 21 -18.68 3.72 -18.28
N THR A 22 -19.64 4.44 -18.85
CA THR A 22 -20.75 3.88 -19.64
C THR A 22 -20.47 4.02 -21.15
N GLY A 23 -20.99 3.10 -21.96
CA GLY A 23 -20.91 3.21 -23.44
C GLY A 23 -19.57 2.82 -24.05
N VAL A 24 -18.65 2.24 -23.27
CA VAL A 24 -17.42 1.62 -23.77
C VAL A 24 -17.75 0.38 -24.61
N ILE A 25 -17.04 0.19 -25.73
CA ILE A 25 -17.26 -0.95 -26.64
C ILE A 25 -16.05 -1.91 -26.68
N SER A 26 -14.91 -1.51 -26.10
CA SER A 26 -13.73 -2.35 -25.97
C SER A 26 -12.93 -2.07 -24.68
N PHE A 27 -12.02 -2.98 -24.32
CA PHE A 27 -11.09 -2.75 -23.21
C PHE A 27 -10.09 -1.63 -23.50
N ASN A 28 -9.71 -1.42 -24.76
CA ASN A 28 -8.86 -0.30 -25.12
C ASN A 28 -9.58 1.04 -24.91
N ASP A 29 -10.87 1.11 -25.22
CA ASP A 29 -11.67 2.32 -24.95
C ASP A 29 -11.74 2.60 -23.45
N LEU A 30 -11.88 1.54 -22.64
CA LEU A 30 -11.90 1.65 -21.19
C LEU A 30 -10.58 2.25 -20.68
N LYS A 31 -9.45 1.82 -21.24
CA LYS A 31 -8.09 2.30 -20.91
C LYS A 31 -7.66 3.60 -21.61
N THR A 32 -8.48 4.16 -22.49
CA THR A 32 -8.14 5.42 -23.19
C THR A 32 -8.67 6.61 -22.41
N ILE A 33 -7.77 7.54 -22.06
CA ILE A 33 -8.05 8.83 -21.41
C ILE A 33 -7.51 9.94 -22.31
N ASP A 34 -8.37 10.88 -22.72
CA ASP A 34 -8.00 12.02 -23.58
C ASP A 34 -7.15 11.65 -24.81
N GLY A 35 -7.47 10.51 -25.43
CA GLY A 35 -6.78 10.00 -26.63
C GLY A 35 -5.47 9.24 -26.36
N THR A 36 -5.06 9.13 -25.10
CA THR A 36 -3.87 8.37 -24.68
C THR A 36 -4.30 7.03 -24.07
N LEU A 37 -3.70 5.93 -24.52
CA LEU A 37 -3.99 4.58 -24.04
C LEU A 37 -3.09 4.23 -22.86
N CYS A 38 -3.69 3.94 -21.70
CA CYS A 38 -2.99 3.40 -20.54
C CYS A 38 -2.64 1.91 -20.75
N GLU A 39 -1.54 1.46 -20.13
CA GLU A 39 -1.09 0.08 -20.19
C GLU A 39 -2.02 -0.84 -19.38
N THR A 40 -2.42 -0.43 -18.19
CA THR A 40 -3.22 -1.22 -17.25
C THR A 40 -4.55 -0.56 -16.87
N PHE A 41 -5.50 -1.36 -16.37
CA PHE A 41 -6.73 -0.82 -15.78
C PHE A 41 -6.42 -0.05 -14.49
N GLN A 42 -5.44 -0.50 -13.71
CA GLN A 42 -4.95 0.24 -12.55
C GLN A 42 -4.49 1.65 -12.91
N GLU A 43 -3.61 1.78 -13.91
CA GLU A 43 -3.12 3.08 -14.38
C GLU A 43 -4.26 3.98 -14.84
N THR A 44 -5.22 3.41 -15.57
CA THR A 44 -6.42 4.14 -15.99
C THR A 44 -7.18 4.68 -14.78
N CYS A 45 -7.42 3.85 -13.75
CA CYS A 45 -8.05 4.26 -12.49
C CYS A 45 -7.27 5.39 -11.79
N LYS A 46 -5.93 5.33 -11.78
CA LYS A 46 -5.09 6.39 -11.21
C LYS A 46 -5.29 7.72 -11.94
N VAL A 47 -5.19 7.71 -13.27
CA VAL A 47 -5.28 8.93 -14.11
C VAL A 47 -6.62 9.64 -13.91
N ILE A 48 -7.71 8.89 -13.76
CA ILE A 48 -9.05 9.46 -13.54
C ILE A 48 -9.40 9.71 -12.06
N GLY A 49 -8.44 9.54 -11.15
CA GLY A 49 -8.59 9.83 -9.73
C GLY A 49 -9.52 8.86 -8.97
N LEU A 50 -9.63 7.61 -9.42
CA LEU A 50 -10.37 6.56 -8.71
C LEU A 50 -9.56 5.85 -7.63
N LEU A 51 -8.23 5.92 -7.69
CA LEU A 51 -7.37 5.40 -6.65
C LEU A 51 -6.84 6.60 -5.86
N ASP A 52 -7.17 6.64 -4.56
CA ASP A 52 -6.39 7.43 -3.62
C ASP A 52 -5.01 6.80 -3.58
N GLY A 53 -3.95 7.59 -3.83
CA GLY A 53 -2.57 7.11 -3.71
C GLY A 53 -2.25 6.72 -2.26
N ASP A 54 -0.97 6.71 -1.91
CA ASP A 54 -0.56 6.29 -0.56
C ASP A 54 -1.05 7.21 0.58
N GLN A 55 -1.67 8.35 0.27
CA GLN A 55 -2.17 9.34 1.24
C GLN A 55 -3.07 8.71 2.31
N HIS A 56 -3.98 7.81 1.92
CA HIS A 56 -4.86 7.16 2.91
C HIS A 56 -4.07 6.30 3.91
N TRP A 57 -2.99 5.66 3.47
CA TRP A 57 -2.08 4.92 4.35
C TRP A 57 -1.30 5.86 5.27
N HIS A 58 -0.87 7.03 4.76
CA HIS A 58 -0.24 8.04 5.59
C HIS A 58 -1.17 8.54 6.69
N ASP A 59 -2.39 8.92 6.34
CA ASP A 59 -3.39 9.42 7.29
C ASP A 59 -3.70 8.36 8.36
N THR A 60 -3.90 7.11 7.94
CA THR A 60 -4.15 5.98 8.84
C THR A 60 -2.99 5.76 9.82
N LEU A 61 -1.74 5.84 9.37
CA LEU A 61 -0.57 5.68 10.23
C LEU A 61 -0.36 6.87 11.17
N LEU A 62 -0.68 8.09 10.73
CA LEU A 62 -0.64 9.28 11.59
C LEU A 62 -1.69 9.21 12.71
N GLU A 63 -2.91 8.78 12.39
CA GLU A 63 -3.98 8.61 13.38
C GLU A 63 -3.64 7.54 14.43
N ALA A 64 -2.94 6.48 14.02
CA ALA A 64 -2.51 5.40 14.92
C ALA A 64 -1.19 5.69 15.67
N ALA A 65 -0.57 6.86 15.46
CA ALA A 65 0.68 7.23 16.12
C ALA A 65 0.52 7.32 17.65
N GLY A 66 1.58 6.97 18.38
CA GLY A 66 1.61 7.00 19.85
C GLY A 66 1.55 5.62 20.53
N MET A 67 1.37 4.53 19.76
CA MET A 67 1.56 3.16 20.24
C MET A 67 2.52 2.41 19.30
N PRO A 68 3.85 2.57 19.45
CA PRO A 68 4.83 2.11 18.46
C PRO A 68 4.74 0.61 18.11
N SER A 69 4.48 -0.26 19.09
CA SER A 69 4.34 -1.70 18.87
C SER A 69 3.11 -2.05 18.01
N CYS A 70 1.95 -1.45 18.33
CA CYS A 70 0.73 -1.61 17.54
C CYS A 70 0.87 -0.99 16.15
N LEU A 71 1.54 0.16 16.06
CA LEU A 71 1.81 0.84 14.81
C LEU A 71 2.67 -0.02 13.87
N ARG A 72 3.66 -0.75 14.39
CA ARG A 72 4.45 -1.71 13.60
C ARG A 72 3.60 -2.88 13.07
N ILE A 73 2.62 -3.37 13.84
CA ILE A 73 1.69 -4.41 13.35
C ILE A 73 0.83 -3.85 12.21
N LEU A 74 0.27 -2.65 12.38
CA LEU A 74 -0.52 -1.97 11.35
C LEU A 74 0.30 -1.74 10.08
N PHE A 75 1.52 -1.24 10.21
CA PHE A 75 2.43 -1.04 9.08
C PHE A 75 2.71 -2.35 8.33
N ALA A 76 2.93 -3.46 9.04
CA ALA A 76 3.13 -4.77 8.42
C ALA A 76 1.88 -5.25 7.65
N ILE A 77 0.68 -5.01 8.19
CA ILE A 77 -0.59 -5.33 7.51
C ILE A 77 -0.75 -4.47 6.25
N ILE A 78 -0.49 -3.17 6.33
CA ILE A 78 -0.55 -2.24 5.18
C ILE A 78 0.45 -2.67 4.10
N CYS A 79 1.70 -2.99 4.44
CA CYS A 79 2.69 -3.45 3.45
C CYS A 79 2.32 -4.81 2.81
N GLY A 80 1.65 -5.66 3.59
CA GLY A 80 1.27 -7.01 3.18
C GLY A 80 0.07 -7.08 2.27
N PHE A 81 -0.97 -6.33 2.65
CA PHE A 81 -2.31 -6.45 2.09
C PHE A 81 -2.81 -5.14 1.48
N GLY A 82 -2.19 -4.01 1.80
CA GLY A 82 -2.46 -2.74 1.15
C GLY A 82 -1.83 -2.69 -0.24
N GLU A 83 -2.51 -2.01 -1.15
CA GLU A 83 -2.00 -1.61 -2.46
C GLU A 83 -1.11 -0.35 -2.28
N VAL A 84 -0.04 -0.47 -1.49
CA VAL A 84 0.91 0.62 -1.27
C VAL A 84 1.80 0.77 -2.50
N GLU A 85 1.90 1.99 -3.04
CA GLU A 85 2.70 2.30 -4.21
C GLU A 85 4.19 2.36 -3.91
N ASN A 86 4.56 3.00 -2.79
CA ASN A 86 5.95 3.23 -2.40
C ASN A 86 6.20 2.99 -0.91
N ILE A 87 6.40 1.72 -0.55
CA ILE A 87 6.68 1.33 0.84
C ILE A 87 7.99 1.94 1.38
N PRO A 88 9.11 2.03 0.63
CA PRO A 88 10.30 2.73 1.10
C PRO A 88 10.04 4.19 1.53
N GLU A 89 9.20 4.89 0.78
CA GLU A 89 8.77 6.25 1.13
C GLU A 89 7.86 6.27 2.36
N LEU A 90 6.87 5.38 2.42
CA LEU A 90 5.99 5.22 3.58
C LEU A 90 6.81 4.92 4.86
N TRP A 91 7.79 4.03 4.79
CA TRP A 91 8.72 3.77 5.89
C TRP A 91 9.50 5.04 6.26
N THR A 92 10.07 5.74 5.28
CA THR A 92 10.90 6.92 5.54
C THR A 92 10.15 8.01 6.30
N GLN A 93 8.86 8.20 5.98
CA GLN A 93 8.00 9.19 6.63
C GLN A 93 7.56 8.78 8.04
N HIS A 94 7.40 7.48 8.31
CA HIS A 94 6.84 6.98 9.58
C HIS A 94 7.86 6.31 10.52
N LYS A 95 9.11 6.12 10.09
CA LYS A 95 10.15 5.39 10.85
C LYS A 95 10.38 5.93 12.25
N GLN A 96 10.20 7.23 12.47
CA GLN A 96 10.40 7.85 13.79
C GLN A 96 9.34 7.35 14.78
N SER A 97 8.05 7.44 14.42
CA SER A 97 6.94 6.91 15.22
C SER A 97 7.00 5.40 15.36
N LEU A 98 7.39 4.68 14.29
CA LEU A 98 7.55 3.23 14.30
C LEU A 98 8.70 2.73 15.18
N SER A 99 9.66 3.58 15.52
CA SER A 99 10.83 3.20 16.32
C SER A 99 10.93 3.93 17.65
N GLU A 100 9.94 4.75 18.01
CA GLU A 100 9.98 5.65 19.17
C GLU A 100 10.35 4.92 20.47
N ASP A 101 9.73 3.79 20.77
CA ASP A 101 10.01 2.96 21.95
C ASP A 101 11.44 2.38 21.95
N PHE A 102 11.94 1.99 20.78
CA PHE A 102 13.31 1.52 20.63
C PHE A 102 14.32 2.67 20.73
N VAL A 103 14.02 3.85 20.19
CA VAL A 103 14.86 5.04 20.33
C VAL A 103 14.97 5.44 21.81
N HIS A 104 13.84 5.43 22.53
CA HIS A 104 13.82 5.72 23.97
C HIS A 104 14.66 4.72 24.79
N ARG A 105 14.70 3.45 24.38
CA ARG A 105 15.43 2.39 25.09
C ARG A 105 16.91 2.30 24.68
N TYR A 106 17.24 2.66 23.45
CA TYR A 106 18.56 2.49 22.86
C TYR A 106 19.11 3.84 22.38
N SER A 107 19.02 4.14 21.08
CA SER A 107 19.45 5.41 20.49
C SER A 107 18.70 5.71 19.20
N GLU A 108 18.75 6.96 18.73
CA GLU A 108 18.21 7.36 17.42
C GLU A 108 18.85 6.59 16.26
N GLU A 109 20.14 6.27 16.39
CA GLU A 109 20.87 5.50 15.38
C GLU A 109 20.39 4.05 15.33
N THR A 110 20.19 3.41 16.48
CA THR A 110 19.91 1.96 16.55
C THR A 110 18.41 1.62 16.55
N GLY A 111 17.55 2.53 17.01
CA GLY A 111 16.11 2.32 17.15
C GLY A 111 15.42 1.87 15.85
N PRO A 112 15.64 2.55 14.71
CA PRO A 112 15.07 2.16 13.43
C PRO A 112 15.48 0.74 12.99
N PHE A 113 16.69 0.28 13.30
CA PHE A 113 17.12 -1.08 12.97
C PHE A 113 16.35 -2.13 13.77
N TYR A 114 16.07 -1.88 15.06
CA TYR A 114 15.24 -2.77 15.88
C TYR A 114 13.79 -2.82 15.38
N ALA A 115 13.22 -1.65 15.03
CA ALA A 115 11.89 -1.57 14.44
C ALA A 115 11.79 -2.37 13.13
N LEU A 116 12.75 -2.23 12.23
CA LEU A 116 12.83 -3.02 11.00
C LEU A 116 12.96 -4.52 11.29
N ALA A 117 13.80 -4.91 12.25
CA ALA A 117 13.97 -6.30 12.62
C ALA A 117 12.67 -6.92 13.17
N GLU A 118 11.87 -6.16 13.93
CA GLU A 118 10.57 -6.61 14.41
C GLU A 118 9.53 -6.68 13.28
N LEU A 119 9.45 -5.65 12.43
CA LEU A 119 8.60 -5.66 11.23
C LEU A 119 8.89 -6.87 10.33
N ASN A 120 10.17 -7.21 10.14
CA ASN A 120 10.59 -8.38 9.38
C ASN A 120 10.07 -9.69 9.99
N LYS A 121 10.01 -9.78 11.32
CA LYS A 121 9.43 -10.95 12.00
C LYS A 121 7.91 -10.99 11.82
N LEU A 122 7.24 -9.85 11.95
CA LEU A 122 5.80 -9.73 11.76
C LEU A 122 5.40 -10.14 10.34
N LEU A 123 6.03 -9.58 9.31
CA LEU A 123 5.76 -9.92 7.91
C LEU A 123 5.95 -11.42 7.65
N LYS A 124 7.04 -12.01 8.15
CA LYS A 124 7.28 -13.46 8.05
C LYS A 124 6.20 -14.28 8.75
N SER A 125 5.74 -13.85 9.93
CA SER A 125 4.67 -14.56 10.66
C SER A 125 3.34 -14.58 9.92
N TYR A 126 3.08 -13.55 9.09
CA TYR A 126 1.93 -13.48 8.20
C TYR A 126 2.15 -14.17 6.84
N GLY A 127 3.29 -14.82 6.63
CA GLY A 127 3.63 -15.45 5.34
C GLY A 127 3.96 -14.45 4.22
N LEU A 128 4.23 -13.20 4.57
CA LEU A 128 4.54 -12.12 3.62
C LEU A 128 6.07 -11.96 3.47
N ASN A 129 6.53 -11.63 2.27
CA ASN A 129 7.95 -11.44 1.97
C ASN A 129 8.33 -9.97 1.79
N LEU A 130 9.53 -9.63 2.25
CA LEU A 130 10.10 -8.28 2.29
C LEU A 130 10.43 -7.64 0.94
N ARG A 131 10.26 -8.34 -0.18
CA ARG A 131 10.62 -7.81 -1.52
C ARG A 131 9.86 -6.53 -1.92
N LYS A 132 8.91 -6.10 -1.09
CA LYS A 132 8.18 -4.84 -1.24
C LYS A 132 8.73 -3.67 -0.40
N VAL A 133 9.63 -3.90 0.56
CA VAL A 133 10.00 -2.90 1.60
C VAL A 133 11.41 -2.31 1.41
N ILE A 134 12.28 -2.93 0.60
CA ILE A 134 13.67 -2.49 0.36
C ILE A 134 13.99 -2.58 -1.13
#